data_AF-A0A7C8D2T1-F1
#
_entry.id   AF-A0A7C8D2T1-F1
#
_cell.length_a   1.000
_cell.length_b   1.000
_cell.length_c   1.000
_cell.angle_alpha   90.00
_cell.angle_beta   90.00
_cell.angle_gamma   90.00
#
_symmetry.space_group_name_H-M   'P 1'
#
loop_
_entity.id
_entity.type
_entity.pdbx_description
1 polymer ?
#
loop_
_entity_poly.entity_id
_entity_poly.type
_entity_poly.pdbx_seq_one_letter_code
_entity_poly.pdbx_strand_id
1 'polypeptide(L)'
;MALPELPPITHLAVGEGCGGTSLALQYSRDTLIDGGRVIWVCDKSPDSGRFSQILSGVNVVSLAKFHMMECGEAIAGGVLTAGKLAERLTPQLFVVDDWTPRTGQPDRLAISAIETICKILESTKCKLLITSALYSDASGEEEWKTRGKNLLEQISPANWRLTIAEGGLQKRILLVEDETIQLQINDEGFS
;
A
#
# COMPACT_ATOMS: atom_id res chain seq x y z
N MET A 1 -3.23 14.41 12.66
CA MET A 1 -2.50 15.07 11.56
C MET A 1 -2.99 14.49 10.24
N ALA A 2 -2.95 15.22 9.12
CA ALA A 2 -3.21 14.61 7.82
C ALA A 2 -1.98 13.81 7.38
N LEU A 3 -2.18 12.63 6.79
CA LEU A 3 -1.08 11.88 6.17
C LEU A 3 -0.47 12.69 5.02
N PRO A 4 0.82 12.52 4.70
CA PRO A 4 1.43 13.17 3.54
C PRO A 4 0.70 12.78 2.25
N GLU A 5 0.69 13.68 1.27
CA GLU A 5 0.07 13.39 -0.01
C GLU A 5 0.85 12.27 -0.73
N LEU A 6 0.14 11.28 -1.29
CA LEU A 6 0.75 10.26 -2.13
C LEU A 6 1.20 10.85 -3.49
N PRO A 7 2.46 10.65 -3.89
CA PRO A 7 2.89 10.76 -5.28
C PRO A 7 2.08 9.86 -6.23
N PRO A 8 2.21 10.04 -7.57
CA PRO A 8 1.49 9.20 -8.54
C PRO A 8 1.75 7.70 -8.38
N ILE A 9 2.99 7.33 -8.06
CA ILE A 9 3.39 5.95 -7.75
C ILE A 9 4.21 6.00 -6.47
N THR A 10 3.75 5.28 -5.46
CA THR A 10 4.38 5.20 -4.15
C THR A 10 4.58 3.75 -3.77
N HIS A 11 5.82 3.42 -3.45
CA HIS A 11 6.15 2.17 -2.80
C HIS A 11 6.37 2.42 -1.30
N LEU A 12 5.65 1.67 -0.46
CA LEU A 12 5.75 1.71 0.98
C LEU A 12 6.34 0.41 1.52
N ALA A 13 7.58 0.48 2.00
CA ALA A 13 8.21 -0.62 2.72
C ALA A 13 7.81 -0.58 4.20
N VAL A 14 7.29 -1.70 4.71
CA VAL A 14 6.60 -1.77 6.01
C VAL A 14 7.30 -2.73 6.95
N GLY A 15 7.72 -2.24 8.12
CA GLY A 15 8.22 -3.09 9.20
C GLY A 15 7.11 -3.98 9.78
N GLU A 16 7.48 -5.15 10.30
CA GLU A 16 6.51 -6.05 10.91
C GLU A 16 5.73 -5.36 12.05
N GLY A 17 4.42 -5.60 12.12
CA GLY A 17 3.55 -5.00 13.14
C GLY A 17 3.38 -3.47 13.05
N CYS A 18 3.91 -2.82 12.00
CA CYS A 18 3.89 -1.37 11.89
C CYS A 18 2.55 -0.81 11.38
N GLY A 19 1.68 -1.64 10.80
CA GLY A 19 0.35 -1.23 10.33
C GLY A 19 0.33 -0.71 8.89
N GLY A 20 1.15 -1.24 7.98
CA GLY A 20 1.14 -0.85 6.56
C GLY A 20 -0.23 -0.96 5.89
N THR A 21 -0.90 -2.11 6.04
CA THR A 21 -2.29 -2.29 5.58
C THR A 21 -3.24 -1.25 6.18
N SER A 22 -3.05 -0.86 7.46
CA SER A 22 -3.87 0.20 8.08
C SER A 22 -3.62 1.57 7.45
N LEU A 23 -2.38 1.88 7.08
CA LEU A 23 -2.03 3.15 6.43
C LEU A 23 -2.61 3.20 5.00
N ALA A 24 -2.52 2.11 4.26
CA ALA A 24 -3.16 1.98 2.95
C ALA A 24 -4.69 2.04 3.02
N LEU A 25 -5.31 1.43 4.05
CA LEU A 25 -6.76 1.55 4.30
C LEU A 25 -7.16 2.98 4.65
N GLN A 26 -6.32 3.74 5.35
CA GLN A 26 -6.58 5.15 5.64
C GLN A 26 -6.56 6.01 4.38
N TYR A 27 -5.57 5.84 3.49
CA TYR A 27 -5.61 6.50 2.18
C TYR A 27 -6.83 6.11 1.35
N SER A 28 -7.24 4.84 1.45
CA SER A 28 -8.46 4.36 0.81
C SER A 28 -9.69 5.06 1.38
N ARG A 29 -9.82 5.14 2.70
CA ARG A 29 -10.90 5.87 3.38
C ARG A 29 -10.97 7.31 2.90
N ASP A 30 -9.86 8.03 2.94
CA ASP A 30 -9.81 9.45 2.60
C ASP A 30 -10.20 9.65 1.12
N THR A 31 -9.72 8.77 0.22
CA THR A 31 -10.13 8.74 -1.20
C THR A 31 -11.65 8.53 -1.38
N LEU A 32 -12.26 7.63 -0.61
CA LEU A 32 -13.70 7.35 -0.68
C LEU A 32 -14.55 8.50 -0.13
N ILE A 33 -14.07 9.17 0.93
CA ILE A 33 -14.70 10.36 1.52
C ILE A 33 -14.71 11.50 0.51
N ASP A 34 -13.62 11.67 -0.25
CA ASP A 34 -13.50 12.64 -1.33
C ASP A 34 -14.33 12.26 -2.58
N GLY A 35 -15.11 11.19 -2.50
CA GLY A 35 -15.98 10.70 -3.57
C GLY A 35 -15.27 9.88 -4.64
N GLY A 36 -13.99 9.60 -4.45
CA GLY A 36 -13.19 8.76 -5.33
C GLY A 36 -13.52 7.28 -5.22
N ARG A 37 -12.83 6.49 -6.05
CA ARG A 37 -12.93 5.05 -6.13
C ARG A 37 -11.58 4.41 -5.85
N VAL A 38 -11.62 3.31 -5.11
CA VAL A 38 -10.44 2.53 -4.73
C VAL A 38 -10.53 1.14 -5.37
N ILE A 39 -9.44 0.70 -5.97
CA ILE A 39 -9.23 -0.71 -6.31
C ILE A 39 -8.12 -1.24 -5.41
N TRP A 40 -8.35 -2.38 -4.77
CA TRP A 40 -7.42 -2.98 -3.82
C TRP A 40 -7.13 -4.42 -4.22
N VAL A 41 -5.86 -4.76 -4.36
CA VAL A 41 -5.39 -6.12 -4.67
C VAL A 41 -4.49 -6.58 -3.53
N CYS A 42 -4.71 -7.79 -3.02
CA CYS A 42 -3.92 -8.35 -1.92
C CYS A 42 -3.83 -9.87 -2.00
N ASP A 43 -2.82 -10.44 -1.35
CA ASP A 43 -2.73 -11.88 -1.09
C ASP A 43 -3.88 -12.31 -0.18
N LYS A 44 -4.03 -11.61 0.96
CA LYS A 44 -5.05 -11.86 1.97
C LYS A 44 -5.82 -10.59 2.30
N SER A 45 -7.14 -10.70 2.44
CA SER A 45 -7.99 -9.57 2.86
C SER A 45 -7.52 -8.99 4.20
N PRO A 46 -7.63 -7.65 4.38
CA PRO A 46 -7.40 -7.02 5.66
C PRO A 46 -8.27 -7.64 6.76
N ASP A 47 -7.77 -7.59 8.00
CA ASP A 47 -8.58 -7.98 9.17
C ASP A 47 -9.90 -7.20 9.20
N SER A 48 -11.02 -7.92 9.31
CA SER A 48 -12.36 -7.32 9.22
C SER A 48 -12.66 -6.32 10.34
N GLY A 49 -12.12 -6.55 11.53
CA GLY A 49 -12.24 -5.62 12.66
C GLY A 49 -11.50 -4.33 12.34
N ARG A 50 -10.23 -4.44 11.93
CA ARG A 50 -9.40 -3.28 11.57
C ARG A 50 -9.97 -2.51 10.38
N PHE A 51 -10.44 -3.21 9.36
CA PHE A 51 -11.13 -2.63 8.21
C PHE A 51 -12.34 -1.79 8.66
N SER A 52 -13.18 -2.36 9.52
CA SER A 52 -14.38 -1.68 10.03
C SER A 52 -14.05 -0.46 10.88
N GLN A 53 -13.01 -0.53 11.72
CA GLN A 53 -12.57 0.59 12.54
C GLN A 53 -12.10 1.78 11.68
N ILE A 54 -11.21 1.52 10.72
CA ILE A 54 -10.63 2.57 9.87
C ILE A 54 -11.71 3.19 8.97
N LEU A 55 -12.59 2.38 8.38
CA LEU A 55 -13.62 2.84 7.44
C LEU A 55 -14.95 3.24 8.10
N SER A 56 -15.02 3.29 9.44
CA SER A 56 -16.26 3.56 10.21
C SER A 56 -16.98 4.86 9.81
N GLY A 57 -16.25 5.87 9.34
CA GLY A 57 -16.80 7.15 8.88
C GLY A 57 -17.25 7.19 7.41
N VAL A 58 -17.07 6.11 6.64
CA VAL A 58 -17.42 6.08 5.22
C VAL A 58 -18.86 5.64 5.04
N ASN A 59 -19.69 6.49 4.44
CA ASN A 59 -21.08 6.14 4.14
C ASN A 59 -21.17 4.99 3.12
N VAL A 60 -22.30 4.28 3.09
CA VAL A 60 -22.52 3.09 2.23
C VAL A 60 -22.32 3.38 0.74
N VAL A 61 -22.71 4.58 0.26
CA VAL A 61 -22.58 4.96 -1.15
C VAL A 61 -21.11 5.14 -1.54
N SER A 62 -20.32 5.78 -0.67
CA SER A 62 -18.87 5.90 -0.83
C SER A 62 -18.21 4.52 -0.71
N LEU A 63 -18.57 3.71 0.28
CA LEU A 63 -17.99 2.39 0.51
C LEU A 63 -18.22 1.43 -0.68
N ALA A 64 -19.35 1.54 -1.39
CA ALA A 64 -19.62 0.80 -2.61
C ALA A 64 -18.63 1.10 -3.77
N LYS A 65 -17.77 2.12 -3.63
CA LYS A 65 -16.68 2.42 -4.56
C LYS A 65 -15.34 1.78 -4.16
N PHE A 66 -15.31 0.98 -3.09
CA PHE A 66 -14.15 0.18 -2.72
C PHE A 66 -14.26 -1.21 -3.35
N HIS A 67 -13.36 -1.51 -4.30
CA HIS A 67 -13.34 -2.79 -5.03
C HIS A 67 -12.12 -3.60 -4.60
N MET A 68 -12.33 -4.67 -3.85
CA MET A 68 -11.25 -5.52 -3.34
C MET A 68 -11.15 -6.83 -4.11
N MET A 69 -9.91 -7.27 -4.34
CA MET A 69 -9.58 -8.56 -4.92
C MET A 69 -8.54 -9.26 -4.03
N GLU A 70 -8.98 -10.30 -3.31
CA GLU A 70 -8.10 -11.25 -2.63
C GLU A 70 -7.68 -12.32 -3.64
N CYS A 71 -6.37 -12.45 -3.87
CA CYS A 71 -5.82 -13.26 -4.95
C CYS A 71 -4.99 -14.44 -4.46
N GLY A 72 -4.76 -14.55 -3.15
CA GLY A 72 -3.81 -15.51 -2.61
C GLY A 72 -2.41 -15.33 -3.23
N GLU A 73 -1.75 -16.46 -3.44
CA GLU A 73 -0.45 -16.54 -4.11
C GLU A 73 -0.48 -16.09 -5.60
N ALA A 74 -1.67 -15.96 -6.21
CA ALA A 74 -1.83 -15.56 -7.61
C ALA A 74 -1.86 -14.03 -7.80
N ILE A 75 -1.05 -13.29 -7.02
CA ILE A 75 -1.04 -11.82 -6.98
C ILE A 75 -0.85 -11.19 -8.37
N ALA A 76 0.03 -11.76 -9.21
CA ALA A 76 0.29 -11.27 -10.57
C ALA A 76 -0.98 -11.27 -11.43
N GLY A 77 -1.74 -12.36 -11.40
CA GLY A 77 -3.01 -12.47 -12.13
C GLY A 77 -4.08 -11.53 -11.58
N GLY A 78 -4.11 -11.37 -10.26
CA GLY A 78 -4.96 -10.42 -9.55
C GLY A 78 -4.74 -8.98 -9.99
N VAL A 79 -3.48 -8.54 -9.94
CA VAL A 79 -3.04 -7.19 -10.35
C VAL A 79 -3.44 -6.91 -11.79
N LEU A 80 -3.18 -7.82 -12.74
CA LEU A 80 -3.56 -7.64 -14.15
C LEU A 80 -5.07 -7.59 -14.35
N THR A 81 -5.84 -8.41 -13.61
CA THR A 81 -7.30 -8.43 -13.70
C THR A 81 -7.90 -7.15 -13.16
N ALA A 82 -7.40 -6.68 -12.02
CA ALA A 82 -7.78 -5.40 -11.42
C ALA A 82 -7.37 -4.22 -12.31
N GLY A 83 -6.27 -4.30 -13.05
CA GLY A 83 -5.88 -3.32 -14.06
C GLY A 83 -6.93 -3.09 -15.13
N LYS A 84 -7.46 -4.18 -15.70
CA LYS A 84 -8.56 -4.11 -16.68
C LYS A 84 -9.83 -3.49 -16.09
N LEU A 85 -10.05 -3.68 -14.79
CA LEU A 85 -11.13 -3.03 -14.07
C LEU A 85 -10.86 -1.52 -13.92
N ALA A 86 -9.63 -1.13 -13.63
CA ALA A 86 -9.21 0.26 -13.50
C ALA A 86 -9.45 1.08 -14.78
N GLU A 87 -9.16 0.50 -15.95
CA GLU A 87 -9.43 1.14 -17.25
C GLU A 87 -10.91 1.51 -17.44
N ARG A 88 -11.82 0.70 -16.88
CA ARG A 88 -13.28 0.90 -17.00
C ARG A 88 -13.85 1.81 -15.91
N LEU A 89 -13.33 1.68 -14.69
CA LEU A 89 -13.91 2.30 -13.51
C LEU A 89 -13.23 3.61 -13.10
N THR A 90 -12.07 3.92 -13.70
CA THR A 90 -11.27 5.15 -13.51
C THR A 90 -11.06 5.51 -12.02
N PRO A 91 -10.43 4.61 -11.24
CA PRO A 91 -10.20 4.83 -9.82
C PRO A 91 -9.26 6.02 -9.54
N GLN A 92 -9.37 6.57 -8.34
CA GLN A 92 -8.46 7.60 -7.83
C GLN A 92 -7.29 6.99 -7.06
N LEU A 93 -7.47 5.78 -6.52
CA LEU A 93 -6.43 5.01 -5.85
C LEU A 93 -6.47 3.54 -6.28
N PHE A 94 -5.31 3.01 -6.65
CA PHE A 94 -5.05 1.60 -6.86
C PHE A 94 -4.05 1.13 -5.81
N VAL A 95 -4.41 0.12 -5.02
CA VAL A 95 -3.56 -0.43 -3.97
C VAL A 95 -3.15 -1.85 -4.35
N VAL A 96 -1.86 -2.14 -4.27
CA VAL A 96 -1.32 -3.50 -4.26
C VAL A 96 -0.72 -3.74 -2.88
N ASP A 97 -1.49 -4.36 -2.00
CA ASP A 97 -1.13 -4.59 -0.60
C ASP A 97 -0.39 -5.92 -0.42
N ASP A 98 0.72 -5.87 0.31
CA ASP A 98 1.59 -6.99 0.68
C ASP A 98 1.89 -7.93 -0.49
N TRP A 99 2.33 -7.34 -1.62
CA TRP A 99 2.47 -8.06 -2.90
C TRP A 99 3.58 -9.13 -2.89
N THR A 100 4.45 -9.09 -1.89
CA THR A 100 5.61 -9.96 -1.81
C THR A 100 5.34 -11.18 -0.96
N PRO A 101 5.82 -12.37 -1.35
CA PRO A 101 5.71 -13.54 -0.50
C PRO A 101 6.47 -13.34 0.81
N ARG A 102 5.95 -13.94 1.90
CA ARG A 102 6.55 -13.86 3.24
C ARG A 102 7.99 -14.40 3.27
N THR A 103 8.28 -15.40 2.46
CA THR A 103 9.61 -16.02 2.33
C THR A 103 10.05 -16.09 0.87
N GLY A 104 11.35 -16.19 0.63
CA GLY A 104 11.91 -16.32 -0.73
C GLY A 104 12.05 -15.00 -1.50
N GLN A 105 12.26 -15.09 -2.81
CA GLN A 105 12.41 -13.94 -3.69
C GLN A 105 11.04 -13.44 -4.17
N PRO A 106 10.87 -12.13 -4.44
CA PRO A 106 9.69 -11.62 -5.14
C PRO A 106 9.43 -12.36 -6.44
N ASP A 107 8.15 -12.65 -6.71
CA ASP A 107 7.74 -13.23 -7.99
C ASP A 107 7.95 -12.21 -9.11
N ARG A 108 8.75 -12.58 -10.12
CA ARG A 108 8.99 -11.74 -11.30
C ARG A 108 7.71 -11.45 -12.07
N LEU A 109 6.73 -12.36 -12.06
CA LEU A 109 5.43 -12.14 -12.69
C LEU A 109 4.65 -11.05 -11.96
N ALA A 110 4.73 -10.99 -10.64
CA ALA A 110 4.08 -9.95 -9.85
C ALA A 110 4.67 -8.56 -10.16
N ILE A 111 5.99 -8.47 -10.29
CA ILE A 111 6.67 -7.23 -10.68
C ILE A 111 6.26 -6.80 -12.09
N SER A 112 6.29 -7.71 -13.05
CA SER A 112 5.87 -7.41 -14.43
C SER A 112 4.40 -6.98 -14.50
N ALA A 113 3.53 -7.55 -13.65
CA ALA A 113 2.15 -7.12 -13.51
C ALA A 113 2.06 -5.69 -12.97
N ILE A 114 2.82 -5.35 -11.92
CA ILE A 114 2.89 -3.98 -11.37
C ILE A 114 3.38 -2.99 -12.43
N GLU A 115 4.46 -3.29 -13.16
CA GLU A 115 4.96 -2.46 -14.27
C GLU A 115 3.88 -2.22 -15.34
N THR A 116 3.11 -3.26 -15.64
CA THR A 116 2.00 -3.17 -16.60
C THR A 116 0.91 -2.22 -16.08
N ILE A 117 0.58 -2.30 -14.78
CA ILE A 117 -0.38 -1.37 -14.18
C ILE A 117 0.14 0.05 -14.15
N CYS A 118 1.42 0.29 -13.87
CA CYS A 118 2.01 1.63 -13.94
C CYS A 118 1.77 2.26 -15.32
N LYS A 119 2.01 1.52 -16.40
CA LYS A 119 1.75 1.97 -17.78
C LYS A 119 0.27 2.24 -18.06
N ILE A 120 -0.62 1.39 -17.56
CA ILE A 120 -2.08 1.58 -17.69
C ILE A 120 -2.54 2.84 -16.98
N LEU A 121 -1.97 3.13 -15.81
CA LEU A 121 -2.37 4.27 -14.98
C LEU A 121 -1.66 5.58 -15.34
N GLU A 122 -0.56 5.54 -16.11
CA GLU A 122 0.28 6.70 -16.46
C GLU A 122 -0.51 7.87 -17.08
N SER A 123 -1.50 7.57 -17.93
CA SER A 123 -2.35 8.58 -18.56
C SER A 123 -3.57 8.99 -17.72
N THR A 124 -3.65 8.55 -16.47
CA THR A 124 -4.78 8.77 -15.56
C THR A 124 -4.36 9.61 -14.36
N LYS A 125 -5.35 10.07 -13.57
CA LYS A 125 -5.09 10.70 -12.26
C LYS A 125 -5.05 9.68 -11.11
N CYS A 126 -5.04 8.38 -11.43
CA CYS A 126 -5.02 7.33 -10.43
C CYS A 126 -3.66 7.27 -9.74
N LYS A 127 -3.65 7.32 -8.41
CA LYS A 127 -2.44 7.07 -7.62
C LYS A 127 -2.28 5.56 -7.41
N LEU A 128 -1.05 5.07 -7.48
CA LEU A 128 -0.71 3.68 -7.20
C LEU A 128 0.07 3.60 -5.88
N LEU A 129 -0.48 2.86 -4.90
CA LEU A 129 0.19 2.55 -3.64
C LEU A 129 0.53 1.06 -3.59
N ILE A 130 1.82 0.75 -3.49
CA ILE A 130 2.34 -0.60 -3.40
C ILE A 130 2.91 -0.79 -2.01
N THR A 131 2.49 -1.81 -1.26
CA THR A 131 3.06 -2.09 0.07
C THR A 131 3.84 -3.41 0.04
N SER A 132 4.98 -3.45 0.74
CA SER A 132 5.77 -4.67 0.90
C SER A 132 6.39 -4.74 2.29
N ALA A 133 6.69 -5.95 2.75
CA ALA A 133 7.40 -6.14 4.02
C ALA A 133 8.88 -5.72 3.93
N LEU A 134 9.36 -5.02 4.96
CA LEU A 134 10.79 -4.88 5.27
C LEU A 134 11.32 -6.19 5.86
N TYR A 135 12.59 -6.50 5.61
CA TYR A 135 13.29 -7.57 6.30
C TYR A 135 14.65 -7.10 6.82
N SER A 136 15.08 -7.67 7.94
CA SER A 136 16.41 -7.46 8.49
C SER A 136 17.45 -7.94 7.50
N ASP A 137 18.46 -7.13 7.21
CA ASP A 137 19.53 -7.55 6.32
C ASP A 137 20.43 -8.60 6.99
N ALA A 138 20.35 -9.84 6.53
CA ALA A 138 21.19 -10.92 7.04
C ALA A 138 22.68 -10.75 6.68
N SER A 139 23.04 -9.90 5.71
CA SER A 139 24.46 -9.59 5.43
C SER A 139 25.07 -8.55 6.36
N GLY A 140 24.26 -7.81 7.12
CA GLY A 140 24.73 -6.76 8.03
C GLY A 140 25.30 -5.51 7.34
N GLU A 141 25.01 -5.31 6.06
CA GLU A 141 25.46 -4.13 5.30
C GLU A 141 24.52 -2.94 5.52
N GLU A 142 23.22 -3.21 5.63
CA GLU A 142 22.19 -2.24 6.03
C GLU A 142 21.42 -2.74 7.26
N GLU A 143 20.73 -1.88 7.99
CA GLU A 143 19.87 -2.33 9.10
C GLU A 143 18.58 -3.00 8.58
N TRP A 144 18.06 -2.52 7.44
CA TRP A 144 16.80 -2.95 6.83
C TRP A 144 16.93 -3.01 5.32
N LYS A 145 16.52 -4.12 4.70
CA LYS A 145 16.38 -4.23 3.24
C LYS A 145 14.91 -4.23 2.83
N THR A 146 14.63 -3.49 1.77
CA THR A 146 13.33 -3.48 1.10
C THR A 146 13.25 -4.66 0.14
N ARG A 147 12.13 -5.38 0.18
CA ARG A 147 11.93 -6.53 -0.69
C ARG A 147 11.59 -6.09 -2.11
N GLY A 148 12.39 -6.55 -3.07
CA GLY A 148 12.27 -6.09 -4.45
C GLY A 148 12.84 -4.67 -4.70
N LYS A 149 13.63 -4.11 -3.76
CA LYS A 149 14.21 -2.74 -3.83
C LYS A 149 14.70 -2.37 -5.24
N ASN A 150 15.65 -3.13 -5.79
CA ASN A 150 16.25 -2.83 -7.11
C ASN A 150 15.24 -2.84 -8.27
N LEU A 151 14.14 -3.56 -8.13
CA LEU A 151 13.09 -3.67 -9.15
C LEU A 151 12.06 -2.54 -8.95
N LEU A 152 11.72 -2.22 -7.70
CA LEU A 152 10.79 -1.15 -7.36
C LEU A 152 11.39 0.25 -7.52
N GLU A 153 12.70 0.43 -7.33
CA GLU A 153 13.39 1.70 -7.61
C GLU A 153 13.32 2.10 -9.09
N GLN A 154 13.09 1.14 -10.00
CA GLN A 154 12.88 1.40 -11.42
C GLN A 154 11.43 1.77 -11.77
N ILE A 155 10.49 1.52 -10.84
CA ILE A 155 9.04 1.61 -11.07
C ILE A 155 8.43 2.76 -10.27
N SER A 156 8.89 2.97 -9.03
CA SER A 156 8.39 3.94 -8.09
C SER A 156 9.44 5.00 -7.80
N PRO A 157 9.20 6.27 -8.17
CA PRO A 157 10.10 7.36 -7.82
C PRO A 157 10.07 7.65 -6.31
N ALA A 158 8.94 7.37 -5.64
CA ALA A 158 8.79 7.57 -4.20
C ALA A 158 8.89 6.24 -3.45
N ASN A 159 9.91 6.12 -2.59
CA ASN A 159 10.15 4.95 -1.75
C ASN A 159 10.04 5.34 -0.28
N TRP A 160 8.89 5.07 0.31
CA TRP A 160 8.58 5.40 1.68
C TRP A 160 8.86 4.22 2.60
N ARG A 161 9.10 4.51 3.88
CA ARG A 161 9.38 3.47 4.89
C ARG A 161 8.57 3.71 6.16
N LEU A 162 7.81 2.71 6.59
CA LEU A 162 7.04 2.74 7.85
C LEU A 162 7.64 1.77 8.87
N THR A 163 8.03 2.28 10.04
CA THR A 163 8.64 1.49 11.13
C THR A 163 8.05 1.83 12.50
N ILE A 164 8.32 1.00 13.51
CA ILE A 164 7.99 1.31 14.91
C ILE A 164 9.00 2.33 15.43
N ALA A 165 8.52 3.41 16.05
CA ALA A 165 9.40 4.37 16.70
C ALA A 165 9.87 3.83 18.05
N GLU A 166 11.07 4.21 18.48
CA GLU A 166 11.51 3.96 19.85
C GLU A 166 10.58 4.67 20.86
N GLY A 167 10.33 4.02 21.99
CA GLY A 167 9.58 4.64 23.10
C GLY A 167 8.04 4.57 23.00
N GLY A 168 7.46 3.59 22.29
CA GLY A 168 6.06 3.20 22.48
C GLY A 168 5.45 2.34 21.37
N LEU A 169 4.66 1.31 21.75
CA LEU A 169 4.02 0.35 20.83
C LEU A 169 3.08 0.97 19.79
N GLN A 170 2.58 2.20 20.03
CA GLN A 170 1.68 2.91 19.13
C GLN A 170 2.38 3.97 18.26
N LYS A 171 3.66 4.26 18.54
CA LYS A 171 4.41 5.28 17.82
C LYS A 171 5.03 4.67 16.56
N ARG A 172 4.95 5.40 15.46
CA ARG A 172 5.41 4.98 14.15
C ARG A 172 6.24 6.11 13.54
N ILE A 173 7.22 5.73 12.75
CA ILE A 173 7.99 6.64 11.92
C ILE A 173 7.68 6.31 10.47
N LEU A 174 7.16 7.31 9.75
CA LEU A 174 7.05 7.28 8.31
C LEU A 174 8.16 8.15 7.73
N LEU A 175 9.10 7.52 7.04
CA LEU A 175 10.12 8.19 6.26
C LEU A 175 9.58 8.42 4.84
N VAL A 176 9.49 9.68 4.45
CA VAL A 176 9.08 10.14 3.12
C VAL A 176 10.30 10.85 2.52
N GLU A 177 11.00 10.18 1.61
CA GLU A 177 12.26 10.69 1.07
C GLU A 177 13.25 10.99 2.21
N ASP A 178 13.65 12.25 2.39
CA ASP A 178 14.55 12.70 3.47
C ASP A 178 13.78 13.23 4.71
N GLU A 179 12.45 13.26 4.66
CA GLU A 179 11.61 13.75 5.76
C GLU A 179 11.15 12.62 6.68
N THR A 180 11.23 12.87 7.98
CA THR A 180 10.77 11.94 9.03
C THR A 180 9.49 12.47 9.65
N ILE A 181 8.39 11.73 9.46
CA ILE A 181 7.07 12.05 10.02
C ILE A 181 6.79 11.09 11.18
N GLN A 182 6.56 11.65 12.36
CA GLN A 182 6.09 10.88 13.52
C GLN A 182 4.59 10.69 13.43
N LEU A 183 4.14 9.45 13.55
CA LEU A 183 2.73 9.09 13.53
C LEU A 183 2.37 8.30 14.79
N GLN A 184 1.11 8.37 15.17
CA GLN A 184 0.54 7.48 16.19
C GLN A 184 -0.59 6.66 15.59
N ILE A 185 -0.53 5.33 15.74
CA ILE A 185 -1.61 4.44 15.31
C ILE A 185 -2.66 4.26 16.42
N ASN A 186 -3.93 4.31 16.05
CA ASN A 186 -5.10 4.13 16.90
C ASN A 186 -6.22 3.45 16.09
N ASP A 187 -7.42 3.30 16.66
CA ASP A 187 -8.55 2.62 16.01
C ASP A 187 -8.97 3.28 14.68
N GLU A 188 -8.89 4.61 14.57
CA GLU A 188 -9.24 5.36 13.35
C GLU A 188 -8.10 5.47 12.33
N GLY A 189 -6.97 4.82 12.59
CA GLY A 189 -5.79 4.84 11.72
C GLY A 189 -4.61 5.59 12.36
N PHE A 190 -3.88 6.33 11.54
CA PHE A 190 -2.71 7.12 11.91
C PHE A 190 -3.09 8.60 12.08
N SER A 191 -2.56 9.20 13.15
CA SER A 191 -2.73 10.61 13.50
C SER A 191 -1.40 11.32 13.71
#